data_AF-A0A2A7AHF9-F1
#
_entry.id   AF-A0A2A7AHF9-F1
#
_cell.length_a   1.000
_cell.length_b   1.000
_cell.length_c   1.000
_cell.angle_alpha   90.00
_cell.angle_beta   90.00
_cell.angle_gamma   90.00
#
_symmetry.space_group_name_H-M   'P 1'
#
loop_
_entity.id
_entity.type
_entity.pdbx_description
1 polymer ?
#
loop_
_entity_poly.entity_id
_entity_poly.type
_entity_poly.pdbx_seq_one_letter_code
_entity_poly.pdbx_strand_id
1 'polypeptide(L)'
;MNKNMNLPAEYAVLSEEEMTYTQGGSDIGGFATTAATVVGAVVLGASYIWGISASKDWLNKKSNREGNLFTVLGRAADAVGEDMSKSAANFVRDAVSSTMVVALAPLSAVLLIL
;
A
#
# COMPACT_ATOMS: atom_id res chain seq x y z
N MET A 1 -10.68 -30.07 -65.69
CA MET A 1 -11.32 -30.74 -64.55
C MET A 1 -10.93 -30.00 -63.28
N ASN A 2 -11.84 -29.21 -62.71
CA ASN A 2 -11.64 -28.60 -61.39
C ASN A 2 -11.83 -29.69 -60.34
N LYS A 3 -10.76 -30.01 -59.60
CA LYS A 3 -10.83 -30.95 -58.48
C LYS A 3 -11.08 -30.14 -57.22
N ASN A 4 -12.36 -29.93 -56.90
CA ASN A 4 -12.78 -29.33 -55.64
C ASN A 4 -12.39 -30.27 -54.51
N MET A 5 -11.31 -29.94 -53.80
CA MET A 5 -10.94 -30.58 -52.55
C MET A 5 -11.85 -30.04 -51.44
N ASN A 6 -12.89 -30.79 -51.12
CA ASN A 6 -13.66 -30.60 -49.91
C ASN A 6 -12.86 -31.22 -48.75
N LEU A 7 -11.96 -30.45 -48.14
CA LEU A 7 -11.31 -30.85 -46.91
C LEU A 7 -12.34 -30.78 -45.76
N PRO A 8 -12.42 -31.80 -44.89
CA PRO A 8 -13.37 -31.81 -43.79
C PRO A 8 -13.16 -30.57 -42.91
N ALA A 9 -14.28 -29.95 -42.53
CA ALA A 9 -14.35 -28.70 -41.78
C ALA A 9 -13.87 -28.88 -40.33
N GLU A 10 -12.57 -29.10 -40.14
CA GLU A 10 -11.94 -29.09 -38.82
C GLU A 10 -10.42 -28.85 -38.84
N TYR A 11 -9.84 -28.47 -39.98
CA TYR A 11 -8.44 -28.04 -40.03
C TYR A 11 -8.28 -26.86 -41.00
N ALA A 12 -8.91 -25.75 -40.65
CA ALA A 12 -8.32 -24.46 -40.99
C ALA A 12 -7.04 -24.40 -40.16
N VAL A 13 -5.90 -24.65 -40.81
CA VAL A 13 -4.60 -24.24 -40.28
C VAL A 13 -4.71 -22.74 -40.07
N LEU A 14 -5.04 -22.34 -38.85
CA LEU A 14 -4.94 -20.98 -38.38
C LEU A 14 -3.47 -20.63 -38.56
N SER A 15 -3.21 -19.79 -39.57
CA SER A 15 -1.89 -19.23 -39.78
C SER A 15 -1.49 -18.51 -38.50
N GLU A 16 -0.28 -18.75 -38.02
CA GLU A 16 0.28 -18.14 -36.79
C GLU A 16 0.40 -16.60 -36.88
N GLU A 17 -0.07 -15.98 -37.97
CA GLU A 17 -0.07 -14.53 -38.20
C GLU A 17 -1.25 -13.79 -37.54
N GLU A 18 -2.17 -14.49 -36.86
CA GLU A 18 -3.16 -13.86 -35.96
C GLU A 18 -2.77 -14.00 -34.48
N MET A 19 -1.46 -14.10 -34.19
CA MET A 19 -0.94 -13.92 -32.83
C MET A 19 -0.63 -12.46 -32.51
N THR A 20 -1.55 -11.55 -32.85
CA THR A 20 -1.57 -10.20 -32.29
C THR A 20 -2.91 -9.94 -31.62
N TYR A 21 -3.12 -10.60 -30.48
CA TYR A 21 -4.01 -10.07 -29.44
C TYR A 21 -3.36 -8.82 -28.82
N THR A 22 -3.28 -7.74 -29.61
CA THR A 22 -2.96 -6.40 -29.10
C THR A 22 -4.18 -5.89 -28.36
N GLN A 23 -4.08 -5.96 -27.04
CA GLN A 23 -4.44 -4.88 -26.12
C GLN A 23 -5.84 -4.26 -26.25
N GLY A 24 -6.88 -5.10 -26.28
CA GLY A 24 -8.27 -4.63 -26.12
C GLY A 24 -8.68 -4.24 -24.67
N GLY A 25 -7.72 -4.05 -23.76
CA GLY A 25 -8.00 -3.72 -22.35
C GLY A 25 -6.89 -2.93 -21.63
N SER A 26 -5.90 -2.42 -22.37
CA SER A 26 -4.69 -1.80 -21.79
C SER A 26 -4.93 -0.39 -21.25
N ASP A 27 -5.92 0.35 -21.75
CA ASP A 27 -6.20 1.71 -21.23
C ASP A 27 -6.89 1.67 -19.86
N ILE A 28 -7.86 0.76 -19.66
CA ILE A 28 -8.56 0.65 -18.38
C ILE A 28 -7.71 -0.09 -17.35
N GLY A 29 -7.01 -1.17 -17.75
CA GLY A 29 -6.10 -1.90 -16.88
C GLY A 29 -4.87 -1.08 -16.47
N GLY A 30 -4.23 -0.41 -17.43
CA GLY A 30 -3.08 0.47 -17.17
C GLY A 30 -3.46 1.70 -16.35
N PHE A 31 -4.61 2.33 -16.64
CA PHE A 31 -5.12 3.45 -15.83
C PHE A 31 -5.54 2.98 -14.44
N ALA A 32 -6.21 1.83 -14.29
CA ALA A 32 -6.59 1.30 -12.98
C ALA A 32 -5.35 0.95 -12.14
N THR A 33 -4.32 0.34 -12.73
CA THR A 33 -3.04 0.07 -12.04
C THR A 33 -2.30 1.36 -11.68
N THR A 34 -2.25 2.33 -12.58
CA THR A 34 -1.62 3.63 -12.32
C THR A 34 -2.37 4.40 -11.24
N ALA A 35 -3.70 4.47 -11.35
CA ALA A 35 -4.56 5.11 -10.35
C ALA A 35 -4.46 4.40 -8.99
N ALA A 36 -4.44 3.06 -8.94
CA ALA A 36 -4.25 2.32 -7.71
C ALA A 36 -2.87 2.57 -7.07
N THR A 37 -1.82 2.73 -7.90
CA THR A 37 -0.48 3.06 -7.41
C THR A 37 -0.41 4.48 -6.88
N VAL A 38 -1.04 5.45 -7.55
CA VAL A 38 -1.13 6.84 -7.09
C VAL A 38 -1.94 6.91 -5.80
N VAL A 39 -3.11 6.29 -5.74
CA VAL A 39 -3.94 6.23 -4.53
C VAL A 39 -3.17 5.55 -3.40
N GLY A 40 -2.50 4.42 -3.68
CA GLY A 40 -1.64 3.74 -2.72
C GLY A 40 -0.54 4.65 -2.19
N ALA A 41 0.24 5.28 -3.06
CA ALA A 41 1.32 6.19 -2.66
C ALA A 41 0.82 7.39 -1.85
N VAL A 42 -0.31 7.99 -2.23
CA VAL A 42 -0.92 9.12 -1.50
C VAL A 42 -1.38 8.67 -0.12
N VAL A 43 -2.08 7.54 -0.02
CA VAL A 43 -2.53 6.98 1.26
C VAL A 43 -1.33 6.68 2.16
N LEU A 44 -0.28 6.05 1.62
CA LEU A 44 0.94 5.74 2.36
C LEU A 44 1.67 7.00 2.87
N GLY A 45 1.82 8.02 2.03
CA GLY A 45 2.41 9.30 2.41
C GLY A 45 1.58 10.02 3.48
N ALA A 46 0.26 10.05 3.34
CA ALA A 46 -0.65 10.65 4.32
C ALA A 46 -0.60 9.90 5.67
N SER A 47 -0.57 8.56 5.65
CA SER A 47 -0.44 7.73 6.85
C SER A 47 0.88 7.99 7.57
N TYR A 48 1.98 8.23 6.84
CA TYR A 48 3.27 8.58 7.44
C TYR A 48 3.23 9.93 8.14
N ILE A 49 2.72 10.98 7.47
CA ILE A 49 2.60 12.32 8.05
C ILE A 49 1.71 12.30 9.30
N TRP A 50 0.58 11.61 9.22
CA TRP A 50 -0.31 11.45 10.36
C TRP A 50 0.37 10.73 11.53
N GLY A 51 1.10 9.63 11.25
CA GLY A 51 1.86 8.89 12.26
C GLY A 51 2.91 9.75 12.98
N ILE A 52 3.62 10.61 12.24
CA ILE A 52 4.57 11.58 12.82
C ILE A 52 3.84 12.59 13.71
N SER A 53 2.72 13.16 13.24
CA SER A 53 1.95 14.12 14.04
C SER A 53 1.43 13.51 15.34
N ALA A 54 0.81 12.32 15.27
CA ALA A 54 0.30 11.60 16.43
C ALA A 54 1.42 11.27 17.44
N SER A 55 2.60 10.87 16.92
CA SER A 55 3.78 10.62 17.74
C SER A 55 4.29 11.89 18.43
N LYS A 56 4.33 13.04 17.74
CA LYS A 56 4.73 14.33 18.33
C LYS A 56 3.76 14.77 19.41
N ASP A 57 2.46 14.68 19.17
CA ASP A 57 1.42 15.03 20.15
C ASP A 57 1.49 14.14 21.39
N TRP A 58 1.71 12.84 21.20
CA TRP A 58 1.91 11.90 22.30
C TRP A 58 3.17 12.22 23.08
N LEU A 59 4.29 12.47 22.40
CA LEU A 59 5.55 12.82 23.03
C LEU A 59 5.42 14.15 23.79
N ASN A 60 4.72 15.16 23.27
CA ASN A 60 4.61 16.49 23.91
C ASN A 60 4.00 16.47 25.32
N LYS A 61 3.32 15.39 25.70
CA LYS A 61 2.84 15.18 27.06
C LYS A 61 4.00 14.70 27.94
N LYS A 62 4.41 15.53 28.91
CA LYS A 62 5.54 15.22 29.81
C LYS A 62 5.41 13.86 30.49
N SER A 63 4.21 13.51 30.97
CA SER A 63 3.91 12.21 31.59
C SER A 63 4.23 11.00 30.71
N ASN A 64 4.20 11.16 29.38
CA ASN A 64 4.48 10.09 28.44
C ASN A 64 5.98 9.83 28.27
N ARG A 65 6.82 10.84 28.51
CA ARG A 65 8.29 10.74 28.47
C ARG A 65 8.90 10.45 29.84
N GLU A 66 8.10 10.35 30.90
CA GLU A 66 8.57 10.04 32.24
C GLU A 66 8.90 8.54 32.38
N GLY A 67 10.09 8.26 32.91
CA GLY A 67 10.60 6.92 33.17
C GLY A 67 11.88 6.61 32.39
N ASN A 68 12.28 5.33 32.45
CA ASN A 68 13.37 4.83 31.60
C ASN A 68 12.86 4.58 30.16
N LEU A 69 13.79 4.34 29.23
CA LEU A 69 13.47 4.10 27.82
C LEU A 69 12.43 2.96 27.63
N PHE A 70 12.58 1.84 28.34
CA PHE A 70 11.67 0.69 28.20
C PHE A 70 10.26 0.99 28.73
N THR A 71 10.13 1.79 29.79
CA THR A 71 8.83 2.25 30.28
C THR A 71 8.16 3.18 29.27
N VAL A 72 8.91 4.10 28.66
CA VAL A 72 8.37 5.00 27.64
C VAL A 72 7.96 4.22 26.39
N LEU A 73 8.77 3.26 25.94
CA LEU A 73 8.45 2.39 24.81
C LEU A 73 7.23 1.51 25.09
N GLY A 74 7.13 0.93 26.29
CA GLY A 74 5.96 0.16 26.72
C GLY A 74 4.68 0.99 26.67
N ARG A 75 4.72 2.22 27.23
CA ARG A 75 3.57 3.14 27.20
C ARG A 75 3.19 3.58 25.79
N ALA A 76 4.17 3.76 24.90
CA ALA A 76 3.91 4.07 23.51
C ALA A 76 3.24 2.88 22.80
N ALA A 77 3.72 1.66 23.04
CA ALA A 77 3.11 0.44 22.51
C ALA A 77 1.68 0.24 23.04
N ASP A 78 1.44 0.49 24.33
CA ASP A 78 0.11 0.43 24.94
C ASP A 78 -0.84 1.45 24.29
N ALA A 79 -0.39 2.68 24.06
CA ALA A 79 -1.20 3.71 23.43
C ALA A 79 -1.56 3.37 21.97
N VAL A 80 -0.62 2.79 21.22
CA VAL A 80 -0.87 2.30 19.86
C VAL A 80 -1.86 1.12 19.89
N GLY A 81 -1.66 0.15 20.78
CA GLY A 81 -2.56 -0.98 20.94
C GLY A 81 -3.97 -0.59 21.38
N GLU A 82 -4.09 0.40 22.26
CA GLU A 82 -5.37 0.97 22.70
C GLU A 82 -6.12 1.61 21.52
N ASP A 83 -5.42 2.41 20.69
CA ASP A 83 -6.06 3.07 19.55
C ASP A 83 -6.47 2.07 18.46
N MET A 84 -5.63 1.06 18.21
CA MET A 84 -5.91 -0.06 17.31
C MET A 84 -7.13 -0.89 17.75
N SER A 85 -7.34 -1.02 19.06
CA SER A 85 -8.44 -1.81 19.63
C SER A 85 -9.81 -1.13 19.50
N LYS A 86 -9.87 0.17 19.20
CA LYS A 86 -11.13 0.92 19.08
C LYS A 86 -11.94 0.53 17.83
N SER A 87 -11.29 0.13 16.74
CA SER A 87 -11.94 -0.25 15.49
C SER A 87 -10.96 -0.90 14.52
N ALA A 88 -11.45 -1.78 13.64
CA ALA A 88 -10.67 -2.31 12.53
C ALA A 88 -10.08 -1.20 11.62
N ALA A 89 -10.76 -0.06 11.49
CA ALA A 89 -10.24 1.08 10.72
C ALA A 89 -9.03 1.73 11.39
N ASN A 90 -9.07 1.90 12.72
CA ASN A 90 -7.93 2.41 13.48
C ASN A 90 -6.78 1.41 13.45
N PHE A 91 -7.08 0.11 13.61
CA PHE A 91 -6.09 -0.96 13.44
C PHE A 91 -5.31 -0.82 12.13
N VAL A 92 -6.01 -0.70 10.99
CA VAL A 92 -5.35 -0.59 9.68
C VAL A 92 -4.55 0.70 9.56
N ARG A 93 -5.10 1.84 9.99
CA ARG A 93 -4.39 3.14 9.94
C ARG A 93 -3.14 3.13 10.81
N ASP A 94 -3.23 2.61 12.02
CA ASP A 94 -2.14 2.60 12.99
C ASP A 94 -1.09 1.55 12.62
N ALA A 95 -1.50 0.40 12.05
CA ALA A 95 -0.57 -0.58 11.50
C ALA A 95 0.21 -0.03 10.29
N VAL A 96 -0.47 0.63 9.35
CA VAL A 96 0.19 1.22 8.17
C VAL A 96 1.11 2.37 8.59
N SER A 97 0.65 3.26 9.47
CA SER A 97 1.46 4.39 9.93
C SER A 97 2.65 3.96 10.79
N SER A 98 2.47 3.05 11.75
CA SER A 98 3.57 2.50 12.57
C SER A 98 4.62 1.80 11.72
N THR A 99 4.18 0.98 10.75
CA THR A 99 5.09 0.34 9.78
C THR A 99 5.89 1.37 9.01
N MET A 100 5.28 2.45 8.54
CA MET A 100 5.98 3.52 7.82
C MET A 100 6.94 4.30 8.69
N VAL A 101 6.55 4.64 9.93
CA VAL A 101 7.43 5.33 10.89
C VAL A 101 8.67 4.48 11.20
N VAL A 102 8.52 3.17 11.34
CA VAL A 102 9.61 2.23 11.58
C VAL A 102 10.46 2.00 10.32
N ALA A 103 9.82 1.80 9.16
CA ALA A 103 10.53 1.59 7.89
C ALA A 103 11.41 2.78 7.52
N LEU A 104 10.95 3.99 7.85
CA LEU A 104 11.67 5.25 7.63
C LEU A 104 12.33 5.77 8.91
N ALA A 105 12.68 4.89 9.87
CA ALA A 105 13.15 5.28 11.20
C ALA A 105 14.20 6.40 11.24
N PRO A 106 15.26 6.42 10.39
CA PRO A 106 16.23 7.52 10.39
C PRO A 106 15.60 8.88 10.07
N LEU A 107 14.72 8.93 9.06
CA LEU A 107 14.01 10.15 8.68
C LEU A 107 12.96 10.52 9.74
N SER A 108 12.21 9.53 10.24
CA SER A 108 11.21 9.71 11.28
C SER A 108 11.80 10.33 12.53
N ALA A 109 12.97 9.87 12.98
CA ALA A 109 13.64 10.43 14.15
C ALA A 109 13.96 11.92 13.98
N VAL A 110 14.41 12.34 12.80
CA VAL A 110 14.65 13.76 12.49
C VAL A 110 13.34 14.55 12.54
N LEU A 111 12.30 14.05 11.87
CA LEU A 111 11.00 14.73 11.79
C LEU A 111 10.26 14.85 13.14
N LEU A 112 10.56 13.96 14.10
CA LEU A 112 9.99 14.02 15.45
C LEU A 112 10.64 15.10 16.33
N ILE A 113 11.88 15.50 16.02
CA ILE A 113 12.64 16.48 16.79
C ILE A 113 12.45 17.91 16.23
N LEU A 114 12.28 18.03 14.91
CA LEU A 114 11.88 19.27 14.23
C LEU A 114 10.46 19.67 14.63
#